data_AF-A0A8J8GWJ4-F1
#
_entry.id   AF-A0A8J8GWJ4-F1
#
_cell.length_a   1.000
_cell.length_b   1.000
_cell.length_c   1.000
_cell.angle_alpha   90.00
_cell.angle_beta   90.00
_cell.angle_gamma   90.00
#
_symmetry.space_group_name_H-M   'P 1'
#
loop_
_entity.id
_entity.type
_entity.pdbx_description
1 polymer ?
#
loop_
_entity_poly.entity_id
_entity_poly.type
_entity_poly.pdbx_seq_one_letter_code
_entity_poly.pdbx_strand_id
1 'polypeptide(L)' 'VELRVAPGNLASRRVAEKAGFTYEGLMRNAGFVHSGRVDLEVWSLVAADLK' A
#
# COMPACT_ATOMS: atom_id res chain seq x y z
N VAL A 1 0.08 6.33 -10.08
CA VAL A 1 0.72 5.02 -9.82
C VAL A 1 0.04 4.40 -8.61
N GLU A 2 -0.17 3.08 -8.60
CA GLU A 2 -0.73 2.34 -7.47
C GLU A 2 0.38 1.51 -6.82
N LEU A 3 0.38 1.45 -5.50
CA LEU A 3 1.21 0.58 -4.68
C LEU A 3 0.33 -0.23 -3.75
N ARG A 4 0.67 -1.51 -3.55
CA ARG A 4 0.04 -2.38 -2.56
C ARG A 4 1.03 -2.80 -1.50
N VAL A 5 0.64 -2.69 -0.24
CA VAL A 5 1.49 -3.03 0.91
C VAL A 5 0.71 -3.91 1.87
N ALA A 6 1.31 -5.01 2.35
CA ALA A 6 0.69 -5.79 3.42
C ALA A 6 0.68 -4.94 4.72
N PRO A 7 -0.43 -4.86 5.47
CA PRO A 7 -0.53 -3.98 6.65
C PRO A 7 0.58 -4.16 7.69
N GLY A 8 1.06 -5.40 7.87
CA GLY A 8 2.15 -5.72 8.80
C GLY A 8 3.54 -5.27 8.32
N ASN A 9 3.71 -4.89 7.05
CA ASN A 9 4.97 -4.42 6.50
C ASN A 9 5.15 -2.91 6.74
N LEU A 10 5.39 -2.56 8.00
CA LEU A 10 5.56 -1.17 8.44
C LEU A 10 6.73 -0.45 7.75
N ALA A 11 7.77 -1.19 7.36
CA ALA A 11 8.92 -0.64 6.65
C ALA A 11 8.50 -0.10 5.27
N SER A 12 7.78 -0.90 4.48
CA SER A 12 7.29 -0.46 3.17
C SER A 12 6.21 0.63 3.27
N ARG A 13 5.35 0.60 4.30
CA ARG A 13 4.39 1.69 4.56
C ARG A 13 5.09 3.03 4.74
N ARG A 14 6.15 3.08 5.57
CA ARG A 14 6.95 4.29 5.77
C ARG A 14 7.65 4.76 4.49
N VAL A 15 8.04 3.83 3.61
CA VAL A 15 8.60 4.20 2.30
C VAL A 15 7.53 4.83 1.41
N ALA A 16 6.32 4.26 1.36
CA ALA A 16 5.20 4.82 0.61
C ALA A 16 4.87 6.25 1.06
N GLU A 17 4.74 6.45 2.38
CA GLU A 17 4.51 7.77 2.99
C GLU A 17 5.62 8.77 2.61
N LYS A 18 6.89 8.38 2.77
CA LYS A 18 8.03 9.26 2.44
C LYS A 18 8.17 9.54 0.95
N ALA A 19 7.71 8.63 0.09
CA ALA A 19 7.67 8.80 -1.35
C ALA A 19 6.47 9.65 -1.81
N GLY A 20 5.62 10.10 -0.88
CA GLY A 20 4.48 10.98 -1.18
C GLY A 20 3.21 10.23 -1.60
N PHE A 21 3.15 8.91 -1.45
CA PHE A 21 1.92 8.17 -1.72
C PHE A 21 0.86 8.46 -0.66
N THR A 22 -0.39 8.55 -1.10
CA THR A 22 -1.59 8.69 -0.27
C THR A 22 -2.24 7.33 -0.04
N TYR A 23 -2.68 7.06 1.19
CA TYR A 23 -3.41 5.83 1.51
C TYR A 23 -4.88 5.94 1.07
N GLU A 24 -5.35 4.96 0.30
CA GLU A 24 -6.69 4.93 -0.28
C GLU A 24 -7.63 3.93 0.40
N GLY A 25 -7.09 2.87 1.00
CA GLY A 25 -7.92 1.89 1.70
C GLY A 25 -7.32 0.51 1.86
N LEU A 26 -8.13 -0.39 2.42
CA LEU A 26 -7.76 -1.77 2.72
C LEU A 26 -8.57 -2.74 1.85
N MET A 27 -7.89 -3.46 0.99
CA MET A 27 -8.45 -4.60 0.27
C MET A 27 -8.38 -5.84 1.15
N ARG A 28 -9.53 -6.20 1.71
CA ARG A 28 -9.64 -7.42 2.53
C ARG A 28 -9.42 -8.66 1.69
N ASN A 29 -8.63 -9.59 2.22
CA ASN A 29 -8.39 -10.91 1.63
C ASN A 29 -7.78 -10.84 0.22
N ALA A 30 -7.08 -9.77 -0.19
CA ALA A 30 -6.69 -9.53 -1.58
C ALA A 30 -5.27 -10.01 -1.96
N GLY A 31 -4.41 -10.26 -0.99
CA GLY A 31 -3.07 -10.80 -1.20
C GLY A 31 -3.01 -12.31 -0.96
N PHE A 32 -1.95 -12.94 -1.46
CA PHE A 32 -1.64 -14.34 -1.18
C PHE A 32 -0.14 -14.49 -0.90
N VAL A 33 0.18 -15.12 0.22
CA VAL A 33 1.55 -15.42 0.67
C VAL A 33 1.62 -16.89 1.10
N HIS A 34 2.79 -17.36 1.51
CA HIS A 34 3.00 -18.76 1.92
C HIS A 34 2.09 -19.22 3.07
N SER A 35 1.64 -18.29 3.95
CA SER A 35 0.72 -18.58 5.06
C SER A 35 -0.76 -18.43 4.69
N GLY A 36 -1.09 -18.21 3.42
CA GLY A 36 -2.46 -18.05 2.94
C GLY A 36 -2.79 -16.63 2.49
N ARG A 37 -4.08 -16.29 2.51
CA ARG A 37 -4.55 -14.98 2.07
C ARG A 37 -4.33 -13.90 3.14
N VAL A 38 -4.08 -12.69 2.68
CA VAL A 38 -3.82 -11.52 3.53
C VAL A 38 -4.55 -10.30 2.99
N ASP A 39 -4.75 -9.31 3.84
CA ASP A 39 -5.21 -8.00 3.41
C ASP A 39 -4.08 -7.23 2.73
N LEU A 40 -4.44 -6.31 1.84
CA LEU A 40 -3.50 -5.39 1.18
C LEU A 40 -4.01 -3.96 1.32
N GLU A 41 -3.15 -3.08 1.81
CA GLU A 41 -3.36 -1.65 1.74
C GLU A 41 -3.12 -1.17 0.31
N VAL A 42 -3.96 -0.26 -0.16
CA VAL A 42 -3.84 0.41 -1.45
C VAL A 42 -3.38 1.84 -1.21
N TRP A 43 -2.36 2.22 -1.96
CA TRP A 43 -1.74 3.53 -1.93
C TRP A 43 -1.68 4.07 -3.35
N SER A 44 -1.86 5.37 -3.52
CA SER A 44 -1.85 6.05 -4.81
C SER A 44 -0.87 7.22 -4.80
N LEU A 45 -0.30 7.52 -5.97
CA LEU A 45 0.40 8.78 -6.25
C LEU A 45 -0.06 9.25 -7.62
N VAL A 46 -0.82 10.33 -7.68
CA VAL A 46 -1.32 10.92 -8.93
C VAL A 46 -0.49 12.14 -9.31
N ALA A 47 -0.61 12.59 -10.58
CA ALA A 47 0.16 13.73 -11.06
C ALA A 47 -0.10 15.01 -10.24
N ALA A 48 -1.29 15.14 -9.64
CA ALA A 48 -1.64 16.27 -8.78
C ALA A 48 -0.91 16.27 -7.42
N ASP A 49 -0.35 15.13 -6.99
CA ASP A 49 0.41 15.02 -5.74
C ASP A 49 1.88 15.45 -5.90
N LEU A 50 2.34 15.55 -7.15
CA LEU A 50 3.70 15.97 -7.49
C LEU A 50 3.81 17.50 -7.35
N LYS A 51 4.75 17.94 -6.52
CA LYS A 51 5.09 19.36 -6.33
C LYS A 51 6.19 19.81 -7.30
#